data_AF-A0A1Y3A2P1-F1
#
_entry.id   AF-A0A1Y3A2P1-F1
#
_cell.length_a   1.000
_cell.length_b   1.000
_cell.length_c   1.000
_cell.angle_alpha   90.00
_cell.angle_beta   90.00
_cell.angle_gamma   90.00
#
_symmetry.space_group_name_H-M   'P 1'
#
loop_
_entity.id
_entity.type
_entity.pdbx_description
1 polymer ?
#
loop_
_entity_poly.entity_id
_entity_poly.type
_entity_poly.pdbx_seq_one_letter_code
_entity_poly.pdbx_strand_id
1 'polypeptide(L)'
;MSDGATLRIVDEPDEGSSGAVPAPVPPDDPEAWYAPDVRAQYEAAPGVVATVRERDGGRFGYDAREPPLSVGDERALDRVRDRFSAVRHRRPLTRVGVVERAEAGFEPKYAEAIDRLVDASAAARRRIDYHALREFRLLGALTPIALDDRIEVADVGDNRELVVHTETFAPLETGIDADADYVERVAAERLAQYAVEFAGLAVEVVLYRERLLGSDAFETKYAVLEPDLLPGDEELIEECKSRIWETTVSDVIEDRESFVAARARRFLSRRLTARNTRAWLDAAAYRARSALADRGLVAPPVDSRFARDRLDDLAYYVLRDFVGEGILTVPIRDPHLEDVEANRVGERVKVVPRASVLSGAADETGRSAAASRGDGEAPAVGSRIPTNLAFEDETTFVDVVTGIAARDGTELNASTPSAKVNLELDGVPQTIRCAVALPVISEGGPHVSIRKQRADALTPVDLIERGTLSIDLVTLLWLLYEHRGVVLFAGPTGVGKTTLLNAHAPFIPFDARPVSVDEGSREVRLPHETGVSLTTRDHEDAYKSVGMAELMTEANYLNPDVEIIAEINTPESFETFAESLNTG
;
A
#
# COMPACT_ATOMS: atom_id res chain seq x y z
N MET A 1 18.18 64.20 -38.91
CA MET A 1 18.69 63.02 -39.64
C MET A 1 19.66 62.34 -38.69
N SER A 2 19.14 61.37 -37.94
CA SER A 2 19.87 60.61 -36.94
C SER A 2 20.26 59.27 -37.55
N ASP A 3 21.57 59.01 -37.62
CA ASP A 3 22.14 57.76 -38.10
C ASP A 3 21.66 56.60 -37.21
N GLY A 4 20.85 55.71 -37.81
CA GLY A 4 20.38 54.49 -37.19
C GLY A 4 21.51 53.46 -37.05
N ALA A 5 21.42 52.64 -36.01
CA ALA A 5 22.38 51.58 -35.76
C ALA A 5 22.36 50.53 -36.87
N THR A 6 23.48 50.37 -37.58
CA THR A 6 23.69 49.31 -38.58
C THR A 6 24.26 48.08 -37.89
N LEU A 7 23.54 46.96 -37.94
CA LEU A 7 24.01 45.65 -37.47
C LEU A 7 25.04 45.11 -38.47
N ARG A 8 26.24 44.80 -37.99
CA ARG A 8 27.33 44.19 -38.79
C ARG A 8 27.44 42.73 -38.34
N ILE A 9 27.20 41.80 -39.25
CA ILE A 9 27.44 40.36 -39.01
C ILE A 9 28.96 40.16 -39.09
N VAL A 10 29.54 39.63 -38.01
CA VAL A 10 30.95 39.28 -37.92
C VAL A 10 31.08 37.83 -38.38
N ASP A 11 31.76 37.61 -39.51
CA ASP A 11 32.18 36.28 -39.97
C ASP A 11 33.49 35.89 -39.27
N GLU A 12 33.40 35.35 -38.05
CA GLU A 12 34.46 34.50 -37.49
C GLU A 12 33.80 33.27 -36.82
N PRO A 13 34.34 32.04 -37.03
CA PRO A 13 33.74 30.83 -36.50
C PRO A 13 34.15 30.65 -35.03
N ASP A 14 33.22 30.88 -34.11
CA ASP A 14 33.38 30.52 -32.70
C ASP A 14 33.02 29.03 -32.53
N GLU A 15 34.01 28.19 -32.23
CA GLU A 15 33.83 26.79 -31.84
C GLU A 15 33.16 26.72 -30.47
N GLY A 16 31.82 26.74 -30.44
CA GLY A 16 31.06 26.62 -29.20
C GLY A 16 29.56 26.90 -29.34
N SER A 17 28.85 26.20 -30.23
CA SER A 17 27.41 26.42 -30.41
C SER A 17 26.58 25.77 -29.28
N SER A 18 26.14 26.56 -28.29
CA SER A 18 25.02 26.17 -27.41
C SER A 18 24.07 27.34 -27.10
N GLY A 19 23.75 28.16 -28.09
CA GLY A 19 22.84 29.31 -27.90
C GLY A 19 22.24 29.90 -29.17
N ALA A 20 22.19 29.16 -30.28
CA ALA A 20 21.49 29.65 -31.48
C ALA A 20 19.98 29.42 -31.31
N VAL A 21 19.20 30.51 -31.35
CA VAL A 21 17.75 30.42 -31.57
C VAL A 21 17.55 29.67 -32.88
N PRO A 22 16.78 28.56 -32.92
CA PRO A 22 16.54 27.82 -34.14
C PRO A 22 16.01 28.76 -35.22
N ALA A 23 16.49 28.59 -36.46
CA ALA A 23 15.91 29.32 -37.58
C ALA A 23 14.40 29.03 -37.63
N PRO A 24 13.53 30.03 -37.93
CA PRO A 24 12.13 29.78 -38.12
C PRO A 24 11.99 28.69 -39.18
N VAL A 25 11.21 27.69 -38.84
CA VAL A 25 10.90 26.56 -39.69
C VAL A 25 10.19 27.10 -40.96
N PRO A 26 10.23 26.43 -42.13
CA PRO A 26 9.45 26.88 -43.29
C PRO A 26 7.93 26.90 -43.01
N PRO A 27 7.16 27.82 -43.63
CA PRO A 27 5.69 27.88 -43.54
C PRO A 27 4.96 26.55 -43.80
N ASP A 28 5.58 25.71 -44.62
CA ASP A 28 5.02 24.45 -45.12
C ASP A 28 5.57 23.23 -44.37
N ASP A 29 6.36 23.45 -43.32
CA ASP A 29 6.85 22.35 -42.49
C ASP A 29 5.69 21.81 -41.64
N PRO A 30 5.39 20.50 -41.74
CA PRO A 30 4.27 19.93 -41.01
C PRO A 30 4.43 20.12 -39.49
N GLU A 31 5.65 20.18 -38.95
CA GLU A 31 5.93 20.34 -37.52
C GLU A 31 5.89 21.80 -37.04
N ALA A 32 5.61 22.73 -37.95
CA ALA A 32 5.49 24.12 -37.57
C ALA A 32 4.19 24.42 -36.82
N TRP A 33 4.29 25.26 -35.79
CA TRP A 33 3.14 25.69 -34.99
C TRP A 33 2.05 26.44 -35.78
N TYR A 34 2.40 26.95 -36.97
CA TYR A 34 1.49 27.66 -37.88
C TYR A 34 1.04 26.79 -39.07
N ALA A 35 1.36 25.49 -39.09
CA ALA A 35 0.88 24.60 -40.14
C ALA A 35 -0.66 24.60 -40.18
N PRO A 36 -1.30 24.55 -41.36
CA PRO A 36 -2.74 24.79 -41.50
C PRO A 36 -3.62 23.79 -40.71
N ASP A 37 -3.10 22.59 -40.49
CA ASP A 37 -3.75 21.50 -39.75
C ASP A 37 -3.54 21.62 -38.23
N VAL A 38 -2.59 22.42 -37.74
CA VAL A 38 -2.32 22.57 -36.31
C VAL A 38 -3.38 23.48 -35.67
N ARG A 39 -4.08 22.95 -34.67
CA ARG A 39 -5.16 23.67 -33.95
C ARG A 39 -4.73 24.18 -32.59
N ALA A 40 -3.81 23.48 -31.93
CA ALA A 40 -3.16 23.93 -30.71
C ALA A 40 -1.75 23.33 -30.60
N GLN A 41 -0.82 24.10 -30.03
CA GLN A 41 0.49 23.61 -29.65
C GLN A 41 0.89 24.25 -28.32
N TYR A 42 1.35 23.44 -27.37
CA TYR A 42 1.68 23.90 -26.03
C TYR A 42 2.68 22.96 -25.34
N GLU A 43 3.39 23.49 -24.35
CA GLU A 43 4.24 22.68 -23.48
C GLU A 43 3.36 22.00 -22.42
N ALA A 44 3.22 20.68 -22.52
CA ALA A 44 2.42 19.87 -21.61
C ALA A 44 3.19 19.53 -20.32
N ALA A 45 4.51 19.40 -20.42
CA ALA A 45 5.43 19.21 -19.31
C ALA A 45 6.81 19.78 -19.70
N PRO A 46 7.74 20.02 -18.76
CA PRO A 46 9.05 20.59 -19.08
C PRO A 46 9.79 19.84 -20.21
N GLY A 47 9.89 20.49 -21.37
CA GLY A 47 10.51 19.94 -22.58
C GLY A 47 9.65 18.96 -23.40
N VAL A 48 8.38 18.76 -23.04
CA VAL A 48 7.39 17.96 -23.78
C VAL A 48 6.37 18.89 -24.42
N VAL A 49 6.30 18.88 -25.75
CA VAL A 49 5.39 19.73 -26.52
C VAL A 49 4.26 18.89 -27.11
N ALA A 50 3.03 19.16 -26.68
CA ALA A 50 1.82 18.58 -27.26
C ALA A 50 1.36 19.41 -28.46
N THR A 51 0.99 18.74 -29.54
CA THR A 51 0.44 19.33 -30.76
C THR A 51 -0.88 18.65 -31.08
N VAL A 52 -1.95 19.44 -31.16
CA VAL A 52 -3.27 18.99 -31.61
C VAL A 52 -3.40 19.33 -33.10
N ARG A 53 -3.60 18.30 -33.92
CA ARG A 53 -3.79 18.44 -35.37
C ARG A 53 -5.20 18.06 -35.78
N GLU A 54 -5.78 18.80 -36.70
CA GLU A 54 -6.97 18.36 -37.41
C GLU A 54 -6.59 17.27 -38.42
N ARG A 55 -7.33 16.17 -38.38
CA ARG A 55 -7.21 15.03 -39.29
C ARG A 55 -8.39 15.02 -40.25
N ASP A 56 -8.28 14.22 -41.31
CA ASP A 56 -9.37 14.05 -42.28
C ASP A 56 -10.68 13.62 -41.59
N GLY A 57 -11.78 14.21 -42.05
CA GLY A 57 -13.11 13.93 -41.52
C GLY A 57 -13.51 14.73 -40.28
N GLY A 58 -12.76 15.80 -39.94
CA GLY A 58 -13.08 16.67 -38.81
C GLY A 58 -12.71 16.09 -37.44
N ARG A 59 -11.82 15.09 -37.44
CA ARG A 59 -11.25 14.49 -36.22
C ARG A 59 -10.01 15.24 -35.80
N PHE A 60 -9.55 15.00 -34.57
CA PHE A 60 -8.31 15.59 -34.07
C PHE A 60 -7.33 14.49 -33.65
N GLY A 61 -6.04 14.72 -33.88
CA GLY A 61 -4.95 13.88 -33.39
C GLY A 61 -4.16 14.60 -32.32
N TYR A 62 -3.56 13.83 -31.40
CA TYR A 62 -2.66 14.28 -30.35
C TYR A 62 -1.27 13.71 -30.59
N ASP A 63 -0.30 14.59 -30.86
CA ASP A 63 1.10 14.23 -31.04
C ASP A 63 1.95 14.89 -29.94
N ALA A 64 2.79 14.12 -29.25
CA ALA A 64 3.69 14.62 -28.22
C ALA A 64 5.16 14.51 -28.64
N ARG A 65 5.86 15.64 -28.64
CA ARG A 65 7.30 15.73 -28.92
C ARG A 65 8.08 15.85 -27.61
N GLU A 66 8.88 14.83 -27.33
CA GLU A 66 9.71 14.73 -26.13
C GLU A 66 11.06 15.48 -26.26
N PRO A 67 11.82 15.70 -25.17
CA PRO A 67 13.13 16.33 -25.22
C PRO A 67 14.10 15.56 -26.14
N PRO A 68 14.73 16.21 -27.15
CA PRO A 68 15.56 15.51 -28.12
C PRO A 68 16.90 15.07 -27.52
N LEU A 69 17.27 13.82 -27.71
CA LEU A 69 18.56 13.30 -27.28
C LEU A 69 19.64 13.55 -28.35
N SER A 70 20.81 14.00 -27.92
CA SER A 70 22.00 13.93 -28.77
C SER A 70 22.56 12.51 -28.79
N VAL A 71 23.41 12.18 -29.76
CA VAL A 71 24.12 10.88 -29.81
C VAL A 71 24.92 10.61 -28.52
N GLY A 72 25.42 11.67 -27.87
CA GLY A 72 26.09 11.54 -26.57
C GLY A 72 25.11 11.21 -25.43
N ASP A 73 23.92 11.80 -25.46
CA ASP A 73 22.87 11.55 -24.47
C ASP A 73 22.32 10.11 -24.62
N GLU A 74 22.10 9.65 -25.86
CA GLU A 74 21.67 8.28 -26.16
C GLU A 74 22.65 7.24 -25.59
N ARG A 75 23.95 7.41 -25.86
CA ARG A 75 24.99 6.50 -25.31
C ARG A 75 25.03 6.52 -23.78
N ALA A 76 24.70 7.66 -23.16
CA ALA A 76 24.64 7.75 -21.71
C ALA A 76 23.39 7.05 -21.16
N LEU A 77 22.25 7.23 -21.80
CA LEU A 77 21.00 6.53 -21.49
C LEU A 77 21.15 5.02 -21.68
N ASP A 78 21.86 4.54 -22.71
CA ASP A 78 22.11 3.12 -22.92
C ASP A 78 22.90 2.48 -21.78
N ARG A 79 23.85 3.20 -21.16
CA ARG A 79 24.53 2.71 -19.94
C ARG A 79 23.58 2.58 -18.75
N VAL A 80 22.59 3.49 -18.66
CA VAL A 80 21.54 3.40 -17.65
C VAL A 80 20.63 2.19 -17.95
N ARG A 81 20.25 1.98 -19.22
CA ARG A 81 19.48 0.79 -19.66
C ARG A 81 20.18 -0.51 -19.31
N ASP A 82 21.46 -0.63 -19.65
CA ASP A 82 22.26 -1.82 -19.34
C ASP A 82 22.28 -2.11 -17.84
N ARG A 83 22.34 -1.07 -17.00
CA ARG A 83 22.35 -1.22 -15.54
C ARG A 83 20.99 -1.65 -14.99
N PHE A 84 19.90 -1.05 -15.47
CA PHE A 84 18.58 -1.13 -14.84
C PHE A 84 17.59 -2.08 -15.54
N SER A 85 17.95 -2.64 -16.71
CA SER A 85 17.11 -3.57 -17.49
C SER A 85 16.72 -4.85 -16.75
N ALA A 86 17.58 -5.33 -15.83
CA ALA A 86 17.34 -6.58 -15.10
C ALA A 86 16.34 -6.44 -13.94
N VAL A 87 15.85 -5.24 -13.64
CA VAL A 87 14.99 -4.97 -12.48
C VAL A 87 13.58 -4.67 -12.92
N ARG A 88 12.60 -5.29 -12.27
CA ARG A 88 11.20 -4.88 -12.38
C ARG A 88 11.00 -3.59 -11.60
N HIS A 89 10.74 -2.51 -12.31
CA HIS A 89 10.48 -1.21 -11.69
C HIS A 89 8.98 -1.01 -11.47
N ARG A 90 8.62 -0.63 -10.26
CA ARG A 90 7.24 -0.25 -9.92
C ARG A 90 6.86 1.04 -10.61
N ARG A 91 5.77 1.01 -11.39
CA ARG A 91 5.21 2.19 -12.06
C ARG A 91 4.12 2.83 -11.22
N PRO A 92 3.86 4.15 -11.38
CA PRO A 92 2.73 4.79 -10.74
C PRO A 92 1.44 4.10 -11.17
N LEU A 93 0.45 4.08 -10.28
CA LEU A 93 -0.82 3.40 -10.51
C LEU A 93 -1.88 4.32 -11.11
N THR A 94 -1.67 5.63 -10.96
CA THR A 94 -2.60 6.68 -11.37
C THR A 94 -1.83 7.79 -12.06
N ARG A 95 -2.53 8.56 -12.88
CA ARG A 95 -1.97 9.74 -13.53
C ARG A 95 -1.40 10.75 -12.54
N VAL A 96 -2.09 10.99 -11.42
CA VAL A 96 -1.59 11.86 -10.34
C VAL A 96 -0.25 11.35 -9.80
N GLY A 97 -0.11 10.03 -9.60
CA GLY A 97 1.16 9.45 -9.19
C GLY A 97 2.28 9.56 -10.24
N VAL A 98 1.93 9.66 -11.54
CA VAL A 98 2.91 9.96 -12.61
C VAL A 98 3.44 11.39 -12.47
N VAL A 99 2.54 12.35 -12.28
CA VAL A 99 2.89 13.77 -12.11
C VAL A 99 3.77 13.95 -10.87
N GLU A 100 3.34 13.46 -9.71
CA GLU A 100 4.09 13.56 -8.44
C GLU A 100 5.50 12.97 -8.58
N ARG A 101 5.63 11.82 -9.23
CA ARG A 101 6.93 11.17 -9.43
C ARG A 101 7.80 11.89 -10.45
N ALA A 102 7.21 12.42 -11.52
CA ALA A 102 7.96 13.19 -12.52
C ALA A 102 8.50 14.50 -11.92
N GLU A 103 7.74 15.16 -11.05
CA GLU A 103 8.17 16.36 -10.32
C GLU A 103 9.24 16.05 -9.27
N ALA A 104 9.09 14.96 -8.51
CA ALA A 104 10.07 14.53 -7.52
C ALA A 104 11.40 14.05 -8.16
N GLY A 105 11.32 13.44 -9.34
CA GLY A 105 12.45 12.83 -10.02
C GLY A 105 12.89 11.49 -9.40
N PHE A 106 14.18 11.17 -9.51
CA PHE A 106 14.73 9.94 -8.94
C PHE A 106 14.93 10.06 -7.42
N GLU A 107 14.54 9.03 -6.68
CA GLU A 107 14.91 8.91 -5.27
C GLU A 107 16.45 8.85 -5.12
N PRO A 108 17.00 9.27 -3.97
CA PRO A 108 18.46 9.41 -3.79
C PRO A 108 19.27 8.17 -4.20
N LYS A 109 18.77 6.96 -3.89
CA LYS A 109 19.42 5.69 -4.25
C LYS A 109 19.53 5.46 -5.76
N TYR A 110 18.56 5.92 -6.55
CA TYR A 110 18.60 5.86 -8.01
C TYR A 110 19.47 6.97 -8.57
N ALA A 111 19.31 8.21 -8.08
CA ALA A 111 20.12 9.35 -8.50
C ALA A 111 21.62 9.05 -8.35
N GLU A 112 22.04 8.55 -7.19
CA GLU A 112 23.44 8.15 -6.95
C GLU A 112 23.94 7.05 -7.90
N ALA A 113 23.08 6.11 -8.27
CA ALA A 113 23.43 5.03 -9.17
C ALA A 113 23.59 5.54 -10.61
N ILE A 114 22.73 6.47 -11.04
CA ILE A 114 22.79 7.08 -12.38
C ILE A 114 23.97 8.06 -12.48
N ASP A 115 24.26 8.81 -11.43
CA ASP A 115 25.41 9.74 -11.37
C ASP A 115 26.77 9.04 -11.56
N ARG A 116 26.85 7.74 -11.24
CA ARG A 116 28.04 6.93 -11.49
C ARG A 116 28.20 6.48 -12.94
N LEU A 117 27.12 6.55 -13.73
CA LEU A 117 27.06 6.08 -15.12
C LEU A 117 27.07 7.25 -16.13
N VAL A 118 26.58 8.40 -15.72
CA VAL A 118 26.33 9.56 -16.58
C VAL A 118 27.20 10.73 -16.14
N ASP A 119 28.23 11.01 -16.93
CA ASP A 119 29.00 12.25 -16.88
C ASP A 119 28.53 13.16 -18.02
N ALA A 120 27.73 14.18 -17.68
CA ALA A 120 27.03 15.02 -18.65
C ALA A 120 26.80 16.44 -18.13
N SER A 121 26.60 17.40 -19.04
CA SER A 121 26.20 18.77 -18.66
C SER A 121 24.82 18.78 -18.01
N ALA A 122 24.49 19.83 -17.23
CA ALA A 122 23.17 19.92 -16.58
C ALA A 122 21.98 19.88 -17.55
N ALA A 123 22.16 20.34 -18.80
CA ALA A 123 21.12 20.28 -19.83
C ALA A 123 20.99 18.86 -20.41
N ALA A 124 22.11 18.20 -20.71
CA ALA A 124 22.12 16.81 -21.15
C ALA A 124 21.56 15.88 -20.06
N ARG A 125 21.94 16.13 -18.80
CA ARG A 125 21.46 15.36 -17.66
C ARG A 125 19.95 15.42 -17.50
N ARG A 126 19.34 16.62 -17.61
CA ARG A 126 17.87 16.76 -17.57
C ARG A 126 17.15 15.94 -18.64
N ARG A 127 17.69 15.89 -19.86
CA ARG A 127 17.11 15.07 -20.94
C ARG A 127 17.28 13.58 -20.68
N ILE A 128 18.46 13.15 -20.25
CA ILE A 128 18.73 11.76 -19.89
C ILE A 128 17.83 11.32 -18.74
N ASP A 129 17.67 12.15 -17.71
CA ASP A 129 16.80 11.86 -16.56
C ASP A 129 15.34 11.77 -16.96
N TYR A 130 14.85 12.66 -17.83
CA TYR A 130 13.49 12.55 -18.36
C TYR A 130 13.26 11.19 -19.04
N HIS A 131 14.15 10.80 -19.96
CA HIS A 131 14.03 9.53 -20.69
C HIS A 131 14.21 8.32 -19.79
N ALA A 132 15.11 8.39 -18.80
CA ALA A 132 15.30 7.33 -17.81
C ALA A 132 14.08 7.22 -16.87
N LEU A 133 13.50 8.32 -16.42
CA LEU A 133 12.26 8.31 -15.62
C LEU A 133 11.10 7.74 -16.44
N ARG A 134 10.91 8.23 -17.66
CA ARG A 134 9.92 7.72 -18.61
C ARG A 134 10.03 6.21 -18.78
N GLU A 135 11.23 5.71 -19.07
CA GLU A 135 11.48 4.31 -19.38
C GLU A 135 11.44 3.42 -18.15
N PHE A 136 11.96 3.85 -16.99
CA PHE A 136 12.11 3.00 -15.81
C PHE A 136 11.14 3.29 -14.68
N ARG A 137 10.62 4.51 -14.53
CA ARG A 137 9.86 4.89 -13.32
C ARG A 137 8.48 5.48 -13.59
N LEU A 138 8.13 5.79 -14.84
CA LEU A 138 6.81 6.30 -15.28
C LEU A 138 6.15 5.32 -16.28
N LEU A 139 5.26 5.79 -17.16
CA LEU A 139 4.41 4.95 -18.02
C LEU A 139 4.94 4.78 -19.45
N GLY A 140 6.25 4.89 -19.68
CA GLY A 140 6.83 4.71 -21.00
C GLY A 140 6.23 5.69 -22.02
N ALA A 141 5.71 5.17 -23.14
CA ALA A 141 5.11 5.97 -24.21
C ALA A 141 3.88 6.79 -23.79
N LEU A 142 3.20 6.39 -22.72
CA LEU A 142 2.05 7.11 -22.18
C LEU A 142 2.43 8.28 -21.28
N THR A 143 3.72 8.43 -20.93
CA THR A 143 4.19 9.47 -20.00
C THR A 143 3.81 10.89 -20.49
N PRO A 144 4.01 11.28 -21.76
CA PRO A 144 3.60 12.61 -22.23
C PRO A 144 2.10 12.89 -22.06
N ILE A 145 1.25 11.88 -22.29
CA ILE A 145 -0.20 11.97 -22.14
C ILE A 145 -0.56 12.11 -20.65
N ALA A 146 0.06 11.30 -19.80
CA ALA A 146 -0.21 11.34 -18.36
C ALA A 146 0.21 12.67 -17.72
N LEU A 147 1.28 13.31 -18.22
CA LEU A 147 1.76 14.59 -17.71
C LEU A 147 0.99 15.81 -18.21
N ASP A 148 0.24 15.69 -19.32
CA ASP A 148 -0.54 16.80 -19.87
C ASP A 148 -1.78 17.05 -19.02
N ASP A 149 -1.81 18.14 -18.25
CA ASP A 149 -2.89 18.52 -17.35
C ASP A 149 -4.21 18.88 -18.05
N ARG A 150 -4.18 19.17 -19.36
CA ARG A 150 -5.38 19.54 -20.14
C ARG A 150 -6.22 18.35 -20.56
N ILE A 151 -5.66 17.15 -20.50
CA ILE A 151 -6.41 15.93 -20.75
C ILE A 151 -7.32 15.69 -19.55
N GLU A 152 -8.63 15.63 -19.77
CA GLU A 152 -9.63 15.40 -18.74
C GLU A 152 -10.02 13.92 -18.66
N VAL A 153 -10.18 13.28 -19.82
CA VAL A 153 -10.68 11.91 -19.94
C VAL A 153 -9.82 11.15 -20.94
N ALA A 154 -9.60 9.87 -20.68
CA ALA A 154 -9.02 8.91 -21.62
C ALA A 154 -9.97 7.72 -21.77
N ASP A 155 -10.21 7.29 -23.01
CA ASP A 155 -11.15 6.23 -23.39
C ASP A 155 -10.58 5.38 -24.54
N VAL A 156 -11.25 4.29 -24.90
CA VAL A 156 -10.92 3.45 -26.06
C VAL A 156 -11.84 3.80 -27.22
N GLY A 157 -11.26 4.33 -28.31
CA GLY A 157 -11.98 4.58 -29.55
C GLY A 157 -12.33 3.29 -30.31
N ASP A 158 -13.17 3.43 -31.34
CA ASP A 158 -13.73 2.31 -32.13
C ASP A 158 -12.69 1.32 -32.69
N ASN A 159 -11.45 1.77 -32.91
CA ASN A 159 -10.36 0.97 -33.48
C ASN A 159 -9.43 0.32 -32.42
N ARG A 160 -9.87 0.22 -31.15
CA ARG A 160 -9.00 -0.18 -30.03
C ARG A 160 -7.80 0.74 -29.86
N GLU A 161 -8.01 2.03 -30.07
CA GLU A 161 -7.00 3.06 -29.92
C GLU A 161 -7.31 3.88 -28.66
N LEU A 162 -6.28 4.24 -27.90
CA LEU A 162 -6.41 5.20 -26.82
C LEU A 162 -6.79 6.57 -27.41
N VAL A 163 -7.92 7.07 -26.98
CA VAL A 163 -8.43 8.39 -27.31
C VAL A 163 -8.42 9.24 -26.05
N VAL A 164 -8.03 10.50 -26.17
CA VAL A 164 -8.04 11.45 -25.07
C VAL A 164 -8.97 12.62 -25.35
N HIS A 165 -9.47 13.24 -24.30
CA HIS A 165 -10.39 14.37 -24.38
C HIS A 165 -9.83 15.52 -23.57
N THR A 166 -9.84 16.71 -24.17
CA THR A 166 -9.55 17.97 -23.49
C THR A 166 -10.83 18.80 -23.43
N GLU A 167 -10.84 19.88 -22.65
CA GLU A 167 -11.97 20.81 -22.59
C GLU A 167 -12.37 21.34 -23.99
N THR A 168 -11.39 21.54 -24.87
CA THR A 168 -11.59 22.19 -26.18
C THR A 168 -11.70 21.20 -27.35
N PHE A 169 -10.99 20.08 -27.28
CA PHE A 169 -10.90 19.09 -28.36
C PHE A 169 -11.23 17.69 -27.86
N ALA A 170 -12.21 17.06 -28.49
CA ALA A 170 -12.67 15.72 -28.18
C ALA A 170 -13.40 15.12 -29.41
N PRO A 171 -13.15 13.85 -29.77
CA PRO A 171 -12.04 12.99 -29.36
C PRO A 171 -10.69 13.39 -30.00
N LEU A 172 -9.58 13.10 -29.31
CA LEU A 172 -8.21 13.18 -29.82
C LEU A 172 -7.61 11.77 -29.98
N GLU A 173 -7.32 11.38 -31.22
CA GLU A 173 -6.63 10.12 -31.58
C GLU A 173 -5.14 10.21 -31.22
N THR A 174 -4.62 9.27 -30.41
CA THR A 174 -3.22 9.31 -29.90
C THR A 174 -2.25 8.42 -30.68
N GLY A 175 -2.75 7.54 -31.53
CA GLY A 175 -2.01 6.49 -32.22
C GLY A 175 -1.54 5.33 -31.33
N ILE A 176 -1.95 5.30 -30.05
CA ILE A 176 -1.54 4.27 -29.09
C ILE A 176 -2.60 3.18 -29.01
N ASP A 177 -2.17 1.92 -29.10
CA ASP A 177 -3.05 0.77 -28.97
C ASP A 177 -3.65 0.69 -27.55
N ALA A 178 -4.94 0.35 -27.45
CA ALA A 178 -5.64 0.23 -26.17
C ALA A 178 -5.12 -0.92 -25.30
N ASP A 179 -4.43 -1.90 -25.89
CA ASP A 179 -3.74 -2.99 -25.20
C ASP A 179 -2.28 -2.63 -24.83
N ALA A 180 -1.82 -1.40 -25.09
CA ALA A 180 -0.49 -0.97 -24.68
C ALA A 180 -0.35 -1.00 -23.14
N ASP A 181 0.86 -1.28 -22.67
CA ASP A 181 1.14 -1.37 -21.24
C ASP A 181 0.74 -0.06 -20.53
N TYR A 182 -0.01 -0.20 -19.44
CA TYR A 182 -0.38 0.89 -18.52
C TYR A 182 -1.43 1.88 -19.03
N VAL A 183 -2.12 1.61 -20.14
CA VAL A 183 -3.22 2.46 -20.64
C VAL A 183 -4.27 2.69 -19.56
N GLU A 184 -4.60 1.65 -18.78
CA GLU A 184 -5.54 1.70 -17.67
C GLU A 184 -5.18 2.74 -16.59
N ARG A 185 -3.88 3.02 -16.43
CA ARG A 185 -3.36 3.90 -15.37
C ARG A 185 -3.43 5.38 -15.73
N VAL A 186 -3.49 5.70 -17.02
CA VAL A 186 -3.67 7.07 -17.50
C VAL A 186 -5.06 7.59 -17.15
N ALA A 187 -6.07 6.71 -17.20
CA ALA A 187 -7.44 7.02 -16.81
C ALA A 187 -7.73 6.73 -15.32
N ALA A 188 -6.74 6.23 -14.57
CA ALA A 188 -6.96 5.80 -13.20
C ALA A 188 -7.00 6.97 -12.20
N GLU A 189 -7.96 6.91 -11.30
CA GLU A 189 -8.20 7.87 -10.24
C GLU A 189 -7.69 7.34 -8.90
N ARG A 190 -6.95 8.17 -8.15
CA ARG A 190 -6.54 7.83 -6.77
C ARG A 190 -7.70 8.13 -5.82
N LEU A 191 -8.20 7.12 -5.13
CA LEU A 191 -9.28 7.26 -4.14
C LEU A 191 -8.74 7.57 -2.75
N ALA A 192 -7.64 6.91 -2.36
CA ALA A 192 -6.98 7.15 -1.08
C ALA A 192 -5.49 6.78 -1.15
N GLN A 193 -4.69 7.43 -0.31
CA GLN A 193 -3.31 7.09 -0.06
C GLN A 193 -2.97 7.32 1.40
N TYR A 194 -2.30 6.35 2.02
CA TYR A 194 -1.86 6.40 3.41
C TYR A 194 -0.74 5.39 3.62
N ALA A 195 -0.08 5.46 4.77
CA ALA A 195 0.96 4.51 5.17
C ALA A 195 0.45 3.50 6.19
N VAL A 196 1.00 2.28 6.13
CA VAL A 196 0.86 1.23 7.14
C VAL A 196 2.23 0.96 7.74
N GLU A 197 2.33 1.06 9.06
CA GLU A 197 3.59 0.87 9.79
C GLU A 197 3.93 -0.63 9.93
N PHE A 198 5.20 -0.96 9.69
CA PHE A 198 5.77 -2.27 9.99
C PHE A 198 7.26 -2.15 10.31
N ALA A 199 7.67 -2.66 11.48
CA ALA A 199 9.06 -2.67 11.93
C ALA A 199 9.76 -1.28 11.88
N GLY A 200 9.00 -0.23 12.21
CA GLY A 200 9.45 1.17 12.17
C GLY A 200 9.56 1.77 10.77
N LEU A 201 8.96 1.13 9.76
CA LEU A 201 8.90 1.60 8.38
C LEU A 201 7.46 1.83 7.95
N ALA A 202 7.22 2.98 7.33
CA ALA A 202 5.97 3.34 6.70
C ALA A 202 5.89 2.72 5.29
N VAL A 203 4.98 1.77 5.07
CA VAL A 203 4.71 1.21 3.75
C VAL A 203 3.47 1.88 3.16
N GLU A 204 3.66 2.57 2.04
CA GLU A 204 2.58 3.26 1.35
C GLU A 204 1.54 2.27 0.78
N VAL A 205 0.28 2.67 0.86
CA VAL A 205 -0.88 1.96 0.33
C VAL A 205 -1.69 2.94 -0.50
N VAL A 206 -2.11 2.49 -1.69
CA VAL A 206 -2.94 3.29 -2.60
C VAL A 206 -4.20 2.52 -2.98
N LEU A 207 -5.35 3.13 -2.75
CA LEU A 207 -6.61 2.69 -3.34
C LEU A 207 -6.86 3.53 -4.59
N TYR A 208 -7.15 2.89 -5.71
CA TYR A 208 -7.36 3.56 -6.98
C TYR A 208 -8.47 2.87 -7.78
N ARG A 209 -9.07 3.62 -8.70
CA ARG A 209 -10.11 3.14 -9.62
C ARG A 209 -9.63 3.27 -11.05
N GLU A 210 -9.69 2.19 -11.80
CA GLU A 210 -9.49 2.18 -13.24
C GLU A 210 -10.84 2.37 -13.94
N ARG A 211 -10.93 3.33 -14.88
CA ARG A 211 -12.17 3.69 -15.59
C ARG A 211 -12.26 3.14 -17.01
N LEU A 212 -11.28 2.33 -17.42
CA LEU A 212 -11.24 1.74 -18.75
C LEU A 212 -11.99 0.40 -18.76
N LEU A 213 -13.07 0.34 -19.54
CA LEU A 213 -13.96 -0.83 -19.65
C LEU A 213 -13.22 -2.00 -20.32
N GLY A 214 -13.26 -3.18 -19.68
CA GLY A 214 -13.00 -4.47 -20.36
C GLY A 214 -11.68 -5.18 -20.06
N SER A 215 -10.80 -4.64 -19.21
CA SER A 215 -9.54 -5.31 -18.85
C SER A 215 -9.62 -6.13 -17.55
N ASP A 216 -10.41 -5.68 -16.57
CA ASP A 216 -10.56 -6.30 -15.26
C ASP A 216 -12.03 -6.24 -14.81
N ALA A 217 -12.51 -7.28 -14.14
CA ALA A 217 -13.86 -7.27 -13.54
C ALA A 217 -13.94 -6.36 -12.30
N PHE A 218 -12.78 -5.98 -11.74
CA PHE A 218 -12.67 -5.09 -10.61
C PHE A 218 -12.19 -3.71 -11.04
N GLU A 219 -13.07 -2.70 -10.93
CA GLU A 219 -12.71 -1.31 -11.21
C GLU A 219 -11.84 -0.71 -10.10
N THR A 220 -12.14 -1.02 -8.84
CA THR A 220 -11.38 -0.51 -7.68
C THR A 220 -10.33 -1.53 -7.25
N LYS A 221 -9.12 -1.06 -6.95
CA LYS A 221 -7.97 -1.88 -6.59
C LYS A 221 -7.25 -1.30 -5.38
N TYR A 222 -6.61 -2.18 -4.60
CA TYR A 222 -5.77 -1.84 -3.46
C TYR A 222 -4.32 -2.19 -3.79
N ALA A 223 -3.37 -1.29 -3.60
CA ALA A 223 -1.98 -1.58 -3.88
C ALA A 223 -1.09 -1.31 -2.68
N VAL A 224 -0.30 -2.32 -2.31
CA VAL A 224 0.82 -2.16 -1.38
C VAL A 224 2.04 -1.72 -2.17
N LEU A 225 2.59 -0.58 -1.79
CA LEU A 225 3.75 0.03 -2.43
C LEU A 225 5.01 -0.29 -1.60
N GLU A 226 5.43 -1.56 -1.64
CA GLU A 226 6.68 -2.01 -1.00
C GLU A 226 7.93 -1.29 -1.56
N PRO A 227 9.02 -1.16 -0.78
CA PRO A 227 10.21 -0.41 -1.19
C PRO A 227 10.85 -0.91 -2.49
N ASP A 228 11.12 0.01 -3.43
CA ASP A 228 11.70 -0.36 -4.71
C ASP A 228 13.15 -0.91 -4.57
N LEU A 229 13.50 -1.95 -5.33
CA LEU A 229 14.82 -2.57 -5.28
C LEU A 229 15.74 -2.07 -6.41
N LEU A 230 17.05 -2.03 -6.15
CA LEU A 230 18.08 -1.79 -7.18
C LEU A 230 18.62 -3.10 -7.76
N PRO A 231 19.31 -3.06 -8.92
CA PRO A 231 19.91 -4.25 -9.51
C PRO A 231 20.88 -4.95 -8.54
N GLY A 232 20.61 -6.24 -8.27
CA GLY A 232 21.36 -7.09 -7.34
C GLY A 232 20.92 -7.02 -5.87
N ASP A 233 19.85 -6.29 -5.55
CA ASP A 233 19.31 -6.20 -4.18
C ASP A 233 18.58 -7.48 -3.76
N GLU A 234 17.85 -8.13 -4.66
CA GLU A 234 17.21 -9.43 -4.40
C GLU A 234 18.25 -10.48 -3.98
N GLU A 235 19.39 -10.55 -4.67
CA GLU A 235 20.50 -11.44 -4.29
C GLU A 235 21.05 -11.14 -2.88
N LEU A 236 21.14 -9.85 -2.51
CA LEU A 236 21.60 -9.44 -1.18
C LEU A 236 20.59 -9.82 -0.09
N ILE A 237 19.30 -9.68 -0.39
CA ILE A 237 18.22 -10.10 0.48
C ILE A 237 18.29 -11.62 0.70
N GLU A 238 18.34 -12.42 -0.36
CA GLU A 238 18.42 -13.88 -0.26
C GLU A 238 19.71 -14.37 0.43
N GLU A 239 20.85 -13.73 0.17
CA GLU A 239 22.08 -14.01 0.91
C GLU A 239 21.95 -13.65 2.39
N CYS A 240 21.24 -12.57 2.73
CA CYS A 240 20.97 -12.23 4.12
C CYS A 240 20.05 -13.26 4.78
N LYS A 241 18.95 -13.64 4.14
CA LYS A 241 17.96 -14.60 4.66
C LYS A 241 18.59 -15.95 4.96
N SER A 242 19.39 -16.50 4.02
CA SER A 242 20.08 -17.79 4.21
C SER A 242 21.09 -17.78 5.37
N ARG A 243 21.68 -16.61 5.70
CA ARG A 243 22.74 -16.50 6.71
C ARG A 243 22.29 -15.97 8.07
N ILE A 244 21.01 -15.60 8.21
CA ILE A 244 20.49 -15.08 9.48
C ILE A 244 20.61 -16.10 10.60
N TRP A 245 20.45 -17.40 10.34
CA TRP A 245 20.53 -18.42 11.39
C TRP A 245 21.89 -19.15 11.47
N GLU A 246 22.87 -18.78 10.64
CA GLU A 246 24.20 -19.44 10.60
C GLU A 246 25.05 -19.24 11.87
N THR A 247 24.67 -18.34 12.78
CA THR A 247 25.35 -18.24 14.08
C THR A 247 24.47 -18.86 15.13
N THR A 248 25.00 -19.86 15.82
CA THR A 248 24.37 -20.48 16.99
C THR A 248 23.98 -19.39 17.98
N VAL A 249 22.68 -19.23 18.21
CA VAL A 249 22.17 -18.39 19.29
C VAL A 249 22.15 -19.29 20.52
N SER A 250 22.97 -18.95 21.51
CA SER A 250 23.06 -19.71 22.77
C SER A 250 21.91 -19.41 23.73
N ASP A 251 21.21 -18.30 23.52
CA ASP A 251 20.24 -17.73 24.46
C ASP A 251 18.83 -17.68 23.84
N VAL A 252 17.82 -17.68 24.69
CA VAL A 252 16.42 -17.50 24.28
C VAL A 252 16.25 -16.08 23.73
N ILE A 253 15.69 -15.97 22.52
CA ILE A 253 15.42 -14.67 21.91
C ILE A 253 14.09 -14.15 22.47
N GLU A 254 14.15 -13.16 23.34
CA GLU A 254 12.96 -12.51 23.93
C GLU A 254 12.27 -11.56 22.95
N ASP A 255 13.05 -10.82 22.14
CA ASP A 255 12.55 -9.92 21.10
C ASP A 255 13.07 -10.37 19.73
N ARG A 256 12.22 -11.10 19.00
CA ARG A 256 12.54 -11.63 17.67
C ARG A 256 12.69 -10.53 16.64
N GLU A 257 11.89 -9.48 16.71
CA GLU A 257 11.94 -8.37 15.74
C GLU A 257 13.27 -7.65 15.82
N SER A 258 13.63 -7.15 17.01
CA SER A 258 14.89 -6.42 17.21
C SER A 258 16.10 -7.30 16.90
N PHE A 259 16.04 -8.58 17.24
CA PHE A 259 17.12 -9.53 16.95
C PHE A 259 17.35 -9.69 15.44
N VAL A 260 16.28 -9.97 14.68
CA VAL A 260 16.37 -10.14 13.23
C VAL A 260 16.78 -8.83 12.58
N ALA A 261 16.20 -7.70 13.00
CA ALA A 261 16.49 -6.37 12.47
C ALA A 261 17.96 -5.99 12.61
N ALA A 262 18.51 -6.14 13.83
CA ALA A 262 19.91 -5.81 14.10
C ALA A 262 20.86 -6.69 13.28
N ARG A 263 20.54 -7.98 13.15
CA ARG A 263 21.37 -8.92 12.40
C ARG A 263 21.32 -8.68 10.89
N ALA A 264 20.14 -8.43 10.35
CA ALA A 264 19.92 -8.11 8.95
C ALA A 264 20.66 -6.83 8.58
N ARG A 265 20.43 -5.73 9.31
CA ARG A 265 21.11 -4.44 9.07
C ARG A 265 22.63 -4.58 9.15
N ARG A 266 23.16 -5.33 10.13
CA ARG A 266 24.61 -5.59 10.25
C ARG A 266 25.17 -6.40 9.08
N PHE A 267 24.45 -7.41 8.59
CA PHE A 267 24.88 -8.20 7.44
C PHE A 267 24.88 -7.36 6.16
N LEU A 268 23.75 -6.72 5.86
CA LEU A 268 23.53 -5.92 4.66
C LEU A 268 24.49 -4.72 4.60
N SER A 269 24.67 -3.99 5.71
CA SER A 269 25.63 -2.88 5.79
C SER A 269 27.06 -3.31 5.43
N ARG A 270 27.50 -4.47 5.94
CA ARG A 270 28.83 -5.02 5.60
C ARG A 270 28.95 -5.34 4.11
N ARG A 271 27.93 -5.94 3.52
CA ARG A 271 27.91 -6.30 2.08
C ARG A 271 27.89 -5.08 1.17
N LEU A 272 27.08 -4.07 1.50
CA LEU A 272 27.02 -2.81 0.76
C LEU A 272 28.35 -2.05 0.82
N THR A 273 29.04 -2.08 1.97
CA THR A 273 30.35 -1.42 2.12
C THR A 273 31.46 -2.14 1.36
N ALA A 274 31.46 -3.48 1.34
CA ALA A 274 32.51 -4.29 0.71
C ALA A 274 32.57 -4.17 -0.82
N ARG A 275 31.43 -3.91 -1.48
CA ARG A 275 31.34 -3.78 -2.95
C ARG A 275 31.79 -2.40 -3.48
N ASN A 276 32.20 -1.46 -2.63
CA ASN A 276 32.43 -0.07 -3.02
C ASN A 276 33.87 0.39 -2.66
N THR A 277 34.79 0.38 -3.63
CA THR A 277 36.24 0.68 -3.43
C THR A 277 36.51 2.12 -2.99
N ARG A 278 35.65 3.10 -3.34
CA ARG A 278 35.72 4.48 -2.80
C ARG A 278 35.21 4.59 -1.36
N ALA A 279 34.25 3.76 -0.95
CA ALA A 279 33.73 3.75 0.43
C ALA A 279 34.77 3.25 1.44
N TRP A 280 35.80 2.52 1.01
CA TRP A 280 36.92 2.11 1.87
C TRP A 280 37.76 3.32 2.34
N LEU A 281 37.96 4.33 1.48
CA LEU A 281 38.65 5.57 1.84
C LEU A 281 37.81 6.41 2.81
N ASP A 282 36.49 6.47 2.59
CA ASP A 282 35.56 7.16 3.48
C ASP A 282 35.36 6.42 4.82
N ALA A 283 35.45 5.08 4.83
CA ALA A 283 35.45 4.27 6.05
C ALA A 283 36.73 4.44 6.87
N ALA A 284 37.87 4.73 6.24
CA ALA A 284 39.09 5.12 6.94
C ALA A 284 38.95 6.52 7.56
N ALA A 285 38.37 7.48 6.81
CA ALA A 285 38.10 8.83 7.31
C ALA A 285 37.06 8.84 8.45
N TYR A 286 36.02 7.99 8.38
CA TYR A 286 35.05 7.83 9.45
C TYR A 286 35.65 7.19 10.69
N ARG A 287 36.46 6.13 10.56
CA ARG A 287 37.15 5.53 11.72
C ARG A 287 38.07 6.54 12.40
N ALA A 288 38.75 7.39 11.61
CA ALA A 288 39.55 8.48 12.15
C ALA A 288 38.69 9.53 12.88
N ARG A 289 37.56 9.97 12.30
CA ARG A 289 36.65 10.94 12.95
C ARG A 289 35.91 10.38 14.17
N SER A 290 35.47 9.13 14.14
CA SER A 290 34.83 8.46 15.27
C SER A 290 35.81 8.32 16.45
N ALA A 291 37.06 7.95 16.17
CA ALA A 291 38.12 7.90 17.18
C ALA A 291 38.54 9.28 17.72
N LEU A 292 38.25 10.36 16.98
CA LEU A 292 38.42 11.75 17.44
C LEU A 292 37.20 12.24 18.24
N ALA A 293 36.00 11.80 17.89
CA ALA A 293 34.76 12.08 18.61
C ALA A 293 34.71 11.37 19.97
N ASP A 294 35.18 10.12 20.06
CA ASP A 294 35.35 9.38 21.32
C ASP A 294 36.36 10.06 22.27
N ARG A 295 37.22 10.94 21.73
CA ARG A 295 38.15 11.78 22.50
C ARG A 295 37.64 13.21 22.72
N GLY A 296 36.39 13.50 22.36
CA GLY A 296 35.74 14.81 22.53
C GLY A 296 36.28 15.93 21.64
N LEU A 297 37.06 15.60 20.60
CA LEU A 297 37.73 16.60 19.76
C LEU A 297 36.89 17.04 18.55
N VAL A 298 35.87 16.27 18.17
CA VAL A 298 34.95 16.55 17.06
C VAL A 298 33.55 16.01 17.41
N ALA A 299 32.48 16.62 16.92
CA ALA A 299 31.13 16.05 17.05
C ALA A 299 31.06 14.64 16.40
N PRO A 300 30.25 13.71 16.94
CA PRO A 300 30.07 12.39 16.34
C PRO A 300 29.70 12.53 14.87
N PRO A 301 30.35 11.81 13.95
CA PRO A 301 29.97 11.84 12.56
C PRO A 301 28.52 11.35 12.42
N VAL A 302 27.63 12.21 11.91
CA VAL A 302 26.27 11.83 11.55
C VAL A 302 26.36 10.85 10.38
N ASP A 303 25.86 9.63 10.58
CA ASP A 303 25.95 8.60 9.55
C ASP A 303 24.99 8.92 8.41
N SER A 304 25.54 9.42 7.30
CA SER A 304 24.85 9.69 6.03
C SER A 304 25.41 8.81 4.90
N ARG A 305 26.03 7.67 5.24
CA ARG A 305 26.86 6.86 4.30
C ARG A 305 26.07 5.86 3.46
N PHE A 306 24.77 5.87 3.58
CA PHE A 306 23.80 5.33 2.65
C PHE A 306 22.65 6.34 2.68
N ALA A 307 21.91 6.55 1.58
CA ALA A 307 20.53 6.99 1.75
C ALA A 307 19.94 5.97 2.74
N ARG A 308 19.62 6.39 3.97
CA ARG A 308 19.21 5.48 5.07
C ARG A 308 18.15 4.49 4.56
N ASP A 309 17.30 5.04 3.69
CA ASP A 309 16.43 4.43 2.71
C ASP A 309 16.92 3.07 2.17
N ARG A 310 18.04 2.93 1.43
CA ARG A 310 18.38 1.63 0.78
C ARG A 310 18.65 0.51 1.79
N LEU A 311 19.35 0.78 2.89
CA LEU A 311 19.61 -0.26 3.88
C LEU A 311 18.30 -0.70 4.55
N ASP A 312 17.44 0.26 4.86
CA ASP A 312 16.14 0.01 5.45
C ASP A 312 15.19 -0.70 4.47
N ASP A 313 15.24 -0.38 3.17
CA ASP A 313 14.51 -1.09 2.11
C ASP A 313 14.89 -2.57 2.06
N LEU A 314 16.19 -2.89 2.12
CA LEU A 314 16.65 -4.28 2.15
C LEU A 314 16.27 -4.98 3.46
N ALA A 315 16.37 -4.27 4.57
CA ALA A 315 15.99 -4.80 5.88
C ALA A 315 14.49 -5.06 5.96
N TYR A 316 13.64 -4.25 5.31
CA TYR A 316 12.20 -4.44 5.20
C TYR A 316 11.86 -5.83 4.68
N TYR A 317 12.41 -6.24 3.54
CA TYR A 317 12.11 -7.55 2.94
C TYR A 317 12.54 -8.72 3.82
N VAL A 318 13.66 -8.56 4.52
CA VAL A 318 14.13 -9.57 5.48
C VAL A 318 13.21 -9.66 6.70
N LEU A 319 12.80 -8.51 7.25
CA LEU A 319 11.89 -8.45 8.39
C LEU A 319 10.49 -8.94 8.03
N ARG A 320 9.98 -8.57 6.86
CA ARG A 320 8.68 -8.98 6.33
C ARG A 320 8.56 -10.50 6.27
N ASP A 321 9.63 -11.18 5.86
CA ASP A 321 9.61 -12.64 5.68
C ASP A 321 9.94 -13.42 6.97
N PHE A 322 10.73 -12.86 7.89
CA PHE A 322 11.10 -13.55 9.15
C PHE A 322 10.30 -13.16 10.39
N VAL A 323 9.74 -11.95 10.40
CA VAL A 323 9.00 -11.36 11.52
C VAL A 323 7.55 -11.07 11.11
N GLY A 324 7.32 -10.65 9.86
CA GLY A 324 5.99 -10.50 9.29
C GLY A 324 5.38 -11.82 8.81
N GLU A 325 4.40 -11.70 7.93
CA GLU A 325 3.65 -12.80 7.31
C GLU A 325 3.81 -12.75 5.79
N GLY A 326 5.05 -12.50 5.34
CA GLY A 326 5.40 -12.38 3.93
C GLY A 326 4.61 -11.24 3.26
N ILE A 327 4.08 -11.48 2.07
CA ILE A 327 3.30 -10.47 1.32
C ILE A 327 2.02 -10.03 2.06
N LEU A 328 1.51 -10.81 3.02
CA LEU A 328 0.32 -10.45 3.80
C LEU A 328 0.62 -9.51 4.97
N THR A 329 1.90 -9.22 5.26
CA THR A 329 2.34 -8.38 6.38
C THR A 329 1.60 -7.04 6.43
N VAL A 330 1.49 -6.35 5.30
CA VAL A 330 0.86 -5.02 5.21
C VAL A 330 -0.67 -5.13 5.29
N PRO A 331 -1.37 -5.92 4.45
CA PRO A 331 -2.83 -6.05 4.56
C PRO A 331 -3.30 -6.49 5.96
N ILE A 332 -2.57 -7.39 6.62
CA ILE A 332 -2.93 -7.86 7.96
C ILE A 332 -2.80 -6.75 9.00
N ARG A 333 -1.82 -5.84 8.87
CA ARG A 333 -1.62 -4.71 9.79
C ARG A 333 -2.49 -3.50 9.48
N ASP A 334 -3.00 -3.37 8.25
CA ASP A 334 -3.75 -2.19 7.83
C ASP A 334 -5.09 -2.02 8.58
N PRO A 335 -5.25 -1.02 9.48
CA PRO A 335 -6.45 -0.83 10.27
C PRO A 335 -7.69 -0.49 9.42
N HIS A 336 -7.47 -0.08 8.17
CA HIS A 336 -8.51 0.29 7.22
C HIS A 336 -9.14 -0.88 6.49
N LEU A 337 -8.67 -2.11 6.71
CA LEU A 337 -9.25 -3.33 6.16
C LEU A 337 -10.14 -4.07 7.17
N GLU A 338 -11.23 -4.64 6.66
CA GLU A 338 -12.13 -5.57 7.35
C GLU A 338 -11.68 -7.01 7.12
N ASP A 339 -11.54 -7.41 5.85
CA ASP A 339 -11.20 -8.77 5.50
C ASP A 339 -9.96 -8.81 4.59
N VAL A 340 -9.15 -9.87 4.72
CA VAL A 340 -8.01 -10.18 3.84
C VAL A 340 -8.11 -11.65 3.43
N GLU A 341 -8.06 -11.92 2.13
CA GLU A 341 -8.32 -13.24 1.55
C GLU A 341 -7.25 -13.61 0.52
N ALA A 342 -6.46 -14.64 0.83
CA ALA A 342 -5.58 -15.30 -0.12
C ALA A 342 -6.13 -16.70 -0.40
N ASN A 343 -6.61 -16.95 -1.61
CA ASN A 343 -7.43 -18.14 -1.90
C ASN A 343 -6.66 -19.25 -2.62
N ARG A 344 -5.70 -18.90 -3.48
CA ARG A 344 -4.96 -19.83 -4.36
C ARG A 344 -3.60 -19.26 -4.77
N VAL A 345 -2.73 -20.14 -5.24
CA VAL A 345 -1.46 -19.76 -5.90
C VAL A 345 -1.76 -19.10 -7.25
N GLY A 346 -1.02 -18.04 -7.59
CA GLY A 346 -1.16 -17.25 -8.82
C GLY A 346 -2.37 -16.31 -8.85
N GLU A 347 -3.24 -16.36 -7.84
CA GLU A 347 -4.35 -15.43 -7.72
C GLU A 347 -3.99 -14.22 -6.85
N ARG A 348 -4.47 -13.04 -7.26
CA ARG A 348 -4.37 -11.81 -6.47
C ARG A 348 -5.02 -12.01 -5.10
N VAL A 349 -4.39 -11.54 -4.03
CA VAL A 349 -5.02 -11.41 -2.71
C VAL A 349 -6.19 -10.42 -2.84
N LYS A 350 -7.29 -10.68 -2.15
CA LYS A 350 -8.46 -9.79 -2.10
C LYS A 350 -8.57 -9.19 -0.70
N VAL A 351 -9.06 -7.96 -0.64
CA VAL A 351 -9.31 -7.26 0.63
C VAL A 351 -10.69 -6.63 0.61
N VAL A 352 -11.25 -6.41 1.79
CA VAL A 352 -12.48 -5.64 1.97
C VAL A 352 -12.13 -4.36 2.74
N PRO A 353 -12.07 -3.18 2.09
CA PRO A 353 -11.83 -1.93 2.77
C PRO A 353 -13.01 -1.49 3.62
N ARG A 354 -12.71 -0.85 4.75
CA ARG A 354 -13.71 -0.19 5.59
C ARG A 354 -14.34 0.99 4.84
N ALA A 355 -15.62 1.21 5.11
CA ALA A 355 -16.37 2.35 4.57
C ALA A 355 -15.66 3.69 4.78
N SER A 356 -14.96 3.88 5.91
CA SER A 356 -14.28 5.13 6.25
C SER A 356 -13.21 5.56 5.25
N VAL A 357 -12.51 4.60 4.63
CA VAL A 357 -11.48 4.92 3.63
C VAL A 357 -12.08 5.16 2.26
N LEU A 358 -13.21 4.52 1.97
CA LEU A 358 -13.96 4.78 0.74
C LEU A 358 -14.71 6.12 0.79
N SER A 359 -15.16 6.55 1.98
CA SER A 359 -15.87 7.81 2.20
C SER A 359 -14.94 9.01 2.43
N GLY A 360 -13.71 8.77 2.90
CA GLY A 360 -12.68 9.79 3.16
C GLY A 360 -12.10 10.44 1.90
N ALA A 361 -12.52 9.99 0.71
CA ALA A 361 -12.31 10.69 -0.56
C ALA A 361 -13.17 11.96 -0.71
N ALA A 362 -13.99 12.30 0.29
CA ALA A 362 -14.64 13.60 0.43
C ALA A 362 -13.89 14.45 1.47
N ASP A 363 -13.22 15.51 1.01
CA ASP A 363 -12.42 16.46 1.79
C ASP A 363 -13.03 16.92 3.13
N GLU A 364 -12.15 17.36 4.04
CA GLU A 364 -12.40 18.02 5.35
C GLU A 364 -13.32 19.27 5.30
N THR A 365 -13.85 19.64 4.14
CA THR A 365 -14.78 20.75 3.95
C THR A 365 -16.25 20.34 3.90
N GLY A 366 -16.57 19.05 4.00
CA GLY A 366 -17.95 18.55 3.99
C GLY A 366 -18.71 18.86 2.69
N ARG A 367 -17.99 19.21 1.61
CA ARG A 367 -18.55 19.35 0.27
C ARG A 367 -18.05 18.18 -0.55
N SER A 368 -18.99 17.30 -0.93
CA SER A 368 -18.77 16.34 -2.00
C SER A 368 -18.33 17.10 -3.27
N ALA A 369 -17.05 16.99 -3.61
CA ALA A 369 -16.50 17.53 -4.85
C ALA A 369 -16.76 16.62 -6.07
N ALA A 370 -17.61 15.58 -5.93
CA ALA A 370 -17.92 14.63 -7.00
C ALA A 370 -19.42 14.42 -7.24
N ALA A 371 -20.29 15.31 -6.75
CA ALA A 371 -21.69 15.33 -7.16
C ALA A 371 -21.86 16.14 -8.45
N SER A 372 -21.14 15.79 -9.51
CA SER A 372 -21.35 16.33 -10.85
C SER A 372 -20.62 15.50 -11.91
N ARG A 373 -21.41 14.66 -12.59
CA ARG A 373 -21.19 14.00 -13.89
C ARG A 373 -20.50 12.63 -13.90
N GLY A 374 -21.30 11.60 -14.20
CA GLY A 374 -20.90 10.43 -15.00
C GLY A 374 -20.60 9.15 -14.22
N ASP A 375 -21.61 8.28 -14.11
CA ASP A 375 -21.58 6.82 -14.03
C ASP A 375 -20.26 6.15 -13.56
N GLY A 376 -20.17 5.93 -12.26
CA GLY A 376 -19.14 5.09 -11.62
C GLY A 376 -19.48 4.93 -10.14
N GLU A 377 -20.31 3.94 -9.83
CA GLU A 377 -20.81 3.69 -8.46
C GLU A 377 -19.60 3.43 -7.54
N ALA A 378 -19.51 4.14 -6.42
CA ALA A 378 -18.49 3.82 -5.43
C ALA A 378 -18.64 2.35 -5.03
N PRO A 379 -17.53 1.59 -4.86
CA PRO A 379 -17.63 0.18 -4.50
C PRO A 379 -18.53 0.06 -3.27
N ALA A 380 -19.57 -0.79 -3.39
CA ALA A 380 -20.49 -0.99 -2.29
C ALA A 380 -19.69 -1.35 -1.03
N VAL A 381 -20.04 -0.73 0.10
CA VAL A 381 -19.41 -1.03 1.39
C VAL A 381 -19.47 -2.54 1.62
N GLY A 382 -18.34 -3.15 1.98
CA GLY A 382 -18.23 -4.60 2.14
C GLY A 382 -17.88 -5.38 0.87
N SER A 383 -17.64 -4.70 -0.26
CA SER A 383 -17.19 -5.35 -1.50
C SER A 383 -15.71 -5.76 -1.44
N ARG A 384 -15.37 -6.86 -2.13
CA ARG A 384 -13.99 -7.34 -2.28
C ARG A 384 -13.31 -6.61 -3.42
N ILE A 385 -12.10 -6.13 -3.18
CA ILE A 385 -11.24 -5.55 -4.21
C ILE A 385 -9.91 -6.31 -4.29
N PRO A 386 -9.32 -6.49 -5.48
CA PRO A 386 -8.07 -7.19 -5.64
C PRO A 386 -6.89 -6.30 -5.24
N THR A 387 -5.82 -6.97 -4.83
CA THR A 387 -4.53 -6.34 -4.57
C THR A 387 -3.52 -6.54 -5.69
N ASN A 388 -2.38 -5.85 -5.64
CA ASN A 388 -1.21 -6.12 -6.47
C ASN A 388 -0.35 -7.30 -5.96
N LEU A 389 -0.79 -7.99 -4.91
CA LEU A 389 -0.05 -9.07 -4.26
C LEU A 389 -0.61 -10.42 -4.70
N ALA A 390 0.27 -11.39 -4.96
CA ALA A 390 -0.10 -12.77 -5.26
C ALA A 390 1.00 -13.71 -4.76
N PHE A 391 0.59 -14.90 -4.31
CA PHE A 391 1.53 -15.98 -4.01
C PHE A 391 1.83 -16.74 -5.31
N GLU A 392 3.02 -16.56 -5.88
CA GLU A 392 3.41 -17.26 -7.12
C GLU A 392 3.95 -18.68 -6.86
N ASP A 393 4.38 -18.96 -5.64
CA ASP A 393 4.98 -20.22 -5.22
C ASP A 393 4.19 -20.85 -4.07
N GLU A 394 3.82 -22.13 -4.22
CA GLU A 394 3.04 -22.86 -3.23
C GLU A 394 3.82 -23.05 -1.93
N THR A 395 5.14 -23.28 -1.99
CA THR A 395 5.98 -23.50 -0.80
C THR A 395 5.96 -22.28 0.10
N THR A 396 6.20 -21.10 -0.48
CA THR A 396 6.14 -19.81 0.21
C THR A 396 4.76 -19.58 0.83
N PHE A 397 3.68 -19.98 0.14
CA PHE A 397 2.34 -19.84 0.68
C PHE A 397 2.08 -20.80 1.85
N VAL A 398 2.55 -22.05 1.76
CA VAL A 398 2.52 -23.04 2.86
C VAL A 398 3.30 -22.54 4.07
N ASP A 399 4.48 -21.95 3.87
CA ASP A 399 5.30 -21.39 4.95
C ASP A 399 4.58 -20.26 5.70
N VAL A 400 3.88 -19.38 4.96
CA VAL A 400 3.06 -18.32 5.59
C VAL A 400 1.87 -18.91 6.35
N VAL A 401 1.14 -19.87 5.76
CA VAL A 401 -0.01 -20.53 6.40
C VAL A 401 0.39 -21.27 7.68
N THR A 402 1.47 -22.04 7.63
CA THR A 402 2.00 -22.78 8.80
C THR A 402 2.57 -21.83 9.85
N GLY A 403 3.25 -20.76 9.42
CA GLY A 403 3.75 -19.72 10.32
C GLY A 403 2.64 -18.97 11.05
N ILE A 404 1.53 -18.65 10.37
CA ILE A 404 0.33 -18.08 10.97
C ILE A 404 -0.26 -19.02 12.03
N ALA A 405 -0.44 -20.31 11.69
CA ALA A 405 -1.00 -21.28 12.65
C ALA A 405 -0.12 -21.47 13.89
N ALA A 406 1.21 -21.54 13.70
CA ALA A 406 2.16 -21.76 14.77
C ALA A 406 2.20 -20.62 15.80
N ARG A 407 1.83 -19.38 15.42
CA ARG A 407 1.75 -18.25 16.34
C ARG A 407 0.66 -18.41 17.40
N ASP A 408 -0.40 -19.12 17.07
CA ASP A 408 -1.47 -19.48 18.02
C ASP A 408 -1.25 -20.89 18.60
N GLY A 409 -0.02 -21.42 18.52
CA GLY A 409 0.35 -22.72 19.06
C GLY A 409 -0.19 -23.93 18.30
N THR A 410 -0.73 -23.74 17.09
CA THR A 410 -1.29 -24.81 16.27
C THR A 410 -0.32 -25.28 15.19
N GLU A 411 -0.04 -26.57 15.13
CA GLU A 411 0.78 -27.18 14.08
C GLU A 411 -0.10 -27.78 12.98
N LEU A 412 0.02 -27.26 11.75
CA LEU A 412 -0.70 -27.81 10.61
C LEU A 412 0.07 -28.98 9.99
N ASN A 413 -0.66 -30.05 9.68
CA ASN A 413 -0.12 -31.24 9.03
C ASN A 413 -1.21 -31.97 8.22
N ALA A 414 -0.90 -33.12 7.63
CA ALA A 414 -1.87 -33.85 6.80
C ALA A 414 -3.10 -34.37 7.58
N SER A 415 -2.98 -34.65 8.88
CA SER A 415 -4.11 -35.03 9.75
C SER A 415 -4.87 -33.84 10.32
N THR A 416 -4.20 -32.70 10.48
CA THR A 416 -4.77 -31.42 10.95
C THR A 416 -4.52 -30.35 9.89
N PRO A 417 -5.20 -30.42 8.73
CA PRO A 417 -4.82 -29.63 7.56
C PRO A 417 -5.36 -28.20 7.57
N SER A 418 -6.17 -27.83 8.56
CA SER A 418 -6.71 -26.48 8.73
C SER A 418 -6.81 -26.11 10.19
N ALA A 419 -6.75 -24.80 10.46
CA ALA A 419 -6.96 -24.25 11.79
C ALA A 419 -7.71 -22.91 11.71
N LYS A 420 -8.47 -22.63 12.77
CA LYS A 420 -8.90 -21.27 13.10
C LYS A 420 -7.96 -20.78 14.18
N VAL A 421 -7.30 -19.66 13.94
CA VAL A 421 -6.29 -19.11 14.83
C VAL A 421 -6.52 -17.64 15.11
N ASN A 422 -6.02 -17.21 16.26
CA ASN A 422 -6.06 -15.83 16.71
C ASN A 422 -4.66 -15.25 16.70
N LEU A 423 -4.47 -14.17 15.94
CA LEU A 423 -3.19 -13.49 15.85
C LEU A 423 -3.21 -12.24 16.70
N GLU A 424 -2.29 -12.18 17.65
CA GLU A 424 -1.89 -10.95 18.34
C GLU A 424 -0.61 -10.47 17.67
N LEU A 425 -0.63 -9.25 17.13
CA LEU A 425 0.49 -8.67 16.40
C LEU A 425 0.93 -7.37 17.08
N ASP A 426 2.23 -7.17 17.18
CA ASP A 426 2.80 -5.93 17.69
C ASP A 426 2.31 -4.73 16.88
N GLY A 427 1.89 -3.67 17.58
CA GLY A 427 1.31 -2.48 16.98
C GLY A 427 -0.13 -2.62 16.48
N VAL A 428 -0.71 -3.82 16.52
CA VAL A 428 -2.14 -4.04 16.20
C VAL A 428 -2.93 -4.23 17.49
N PRO A 429 -3.79 -3.29 17.89
CA PRO A 429 -4.48 -3.32 19.17
C PRO A 429 -5.60 -4.37 19.26
N GLN A 430 -6.02 -4.95 18.13
CA GLN A 430 -7.06 -5.97 18.07
C GLN A 430 -6.49 -7.35 17.77
N THR A 431 -7.10 -8.37 18.36
CA THR A 431 -6.90 -9.76 17.93
C THR A 431 -7.46 -9.94 16.51
N ILE A 432 -6.67 -10.56 15.64
CA ILE A 432 -7.05 -10.85 14.27
C ILE A 432 -7.47 -12.31 14.17
N ARG A 433 -8.70 -12.57 13.70
CA ARG A 433 -9.19 -13.92 13.43
C ARG A 433 -8.71 -14.37 12.06
N CYS A 434 -8.13 -15.55 11.99
CA CYS A 434 -7.60 -16.12 10.76
C CYS A 434 -8.03 -17.58 10.62
N ALA A 435 -8.66 -17.92 9.51
CA ALA A 435 -8.82 -19.30 9.07
C ALA A 435 -7.72 -19.61 8.05
N VAL A 436 -7.02 -20.72 8.25
CA VAL A 436 -5.94 -21.18 7.39
C VAL A 436 -6.10 -22.65 7.02
N ALA A 437 -5.67 -23.03 5.82
CA ALA A 437 -5.61 -24.43 5.44
C ALA A 437 -4.48 -24.75 4.45
N LEU A 438 -4.01 -25.99 4.52
CA LEU A 438 -3.04 -26.60 3.63
C LEU A 438 -3.69 -27.08 2.32
N PRO A 439 -2.89 -27.30 1.25
CA PRO A 439 -3.38 -27.73 -0.07
C PRO A 439 -4.16 -29.05 -0.04
N VAL A 440 -3.91 -29.92 0.94
CA VAL A 440 -4.54 -31.26 1.05
C VAL A 440 -6.08 -31.20 1.17
N ILE A 441 -6.63 -30.07 1.61
CA ILE A 441 -8.10 -29.84 1.68
C ILE A 441 -8.55 -28.60 0.90
N SER A 442 -7.65 -27.97 0.15
CA SER A 442 -7.87 -26.68 -0.51
C SER A 442 -7.42 -26.74 -1.96
N GLU A 443 -8.39 -26.76 -2.88
CA GLU A 443 -8.12 -26.90 -4.30
C GLU A 443 -7.49 -25.61 -4.88
N GLY A 444 -6.31 -25.75 -5.49
CA GLY A 444 -5.53 -24.63 -6.01
C GLY A 444 -4.48 -24.07 -5.05
N GLY A 445 -4.22 -24.77 -3.94
CA GLY A 445 -3.16 -24.45 -2.99
C GLY A 445 -3.69 -24.09 -1.59
N PRO A 446 -2.82 -23.59 -0.70
CA PRO A 446 -3.22 -23.15 0.64
C PRO A 446 -4.22 -21.99 0.56
N HIS A 447 -4.93 -21.71 1.66
CA HIS A 447 -5.72 -20.48 1.77
C HIS A 447 -5.59 -19.82 3.14
N VAL A 448 -5.84 -18.50 3.15
CA VAL A 448 -5.90 -17.63 4.32
C VAL A 448 -7.14 -16.76 4.19
N SER A 449 -8.00 -16.79 5.20
CA SER A 449 -9.15 -15.88 5.33
C SER A 449 -9.09 -15.19 6.68
N ILE A 450 -8.89 -13.87 6.65
CA ILE A 450 -8.71 -13.04 7.84
C ILE A 450 -9.89 -12.12 7.98
N ARG A 451 -10.40 -12.01 9.21
CA ARG A 451 -11.45 -11.08 9.58
C ARG A 451 -10.98 -10.21 10.74
N LYS A 452 -10.98 -8.90 10.51
CA LYS A 452 -10.46 -7.89 11.43
C LYS A 452 -11.61 -7.14 12.09
N GLN A 453 -11.63 -7.19 13.41
CA GLN A 453 -12.46 -6.29 14.18
C GLN A 453 -11.93 -4.85 14.10
N ARG A 454 -12.83 -3.90 14.32
CA ARG A 454 -12.46 -2.49 14.39
C ARG A 454 -11.58 -2.27 15.63
N ALA A 455 -10.51 -1.49 15.48
CA ALA A 455 -9.64 -1.11 16.58
C ALA A 455 -10.41 -0.30 17.63
N ASP A 456 -11.26 0.63 17.19
CA ASP A 456 -12.10 1.43 18.07
C ASP A 456 -13.55 0.95 18.03
N ALA A 457 -14.08 0.61 19.20
CA ALA A 457 -15.51 0.38 19.39
C ALA A 457 -16.27 1.69 19.08
N LEU A 458 -17.38 1.59 18.35
CA LEU A 458 -18.30 2.73 18.24
C LEU A 458 -18.79 3.08 19.63
N THR A 459 -18.94 4.37 19.92
CA THR A 459 -19.56 4.86 21.14
C THR A 459 -21.08 5.00 20.95
N PRO A 460 -21.87 5.15 22.03
CA PRO A 460 -23.29 5.45 21.91
C PRO A 460 -23.54 6.75 21.13
N VAL A 461 -22.63 7.73 21.25
CA VAL A 461 -22.67 8.99 20.49
C VAL A 461 -22.49 8.72 19.00
N ASP A 462 -21.51 7.90 18.62
CA ASP A 462 -21.32 7.52 17.21
C ASP A 462 -22.57 6.87 16.62
N LEU A 463 -23.25 6.01 17.40
CA LEU A 463 -24.48 5.35 16.95
C LEU A 463 -25.64 6.33 16.75
N ILE A 464 -25.73 7.38 17.58
CA ILE A 464 -26.72 8.45 17.44
C ILE A 464 -26.41 9.32 16.22
N GLU A 465 -25.17 9.74 16.06
CA GLU A 465 -24.73 10.58 14.92
C GLU A 465 -24.92 9.87 13.58
N ARG A 466 -24.71 8.56 13.55
CA ARG A 466 -24.95 7.71 12.37
C ARG A 466 -26.44 7.42 12.13
N GLY A 467 -27.33 7.86 13.02
CA GLY A 467 -28.76 7.53 12.97
C GLY A 467 -29.06 6.03 13.16
N THR A 468 -28.13 5.26 13.72
CA THR A 468 -28.30 3.83 13.99
C THR A 468 -29.22 3.59 15.19
N LEU A 469 -29.12 4.44 16.23
CA LEU A 469 -30.02 4.44 17.38
C LEU A 469 -30.50 5.87 17.68
N SER A 470 -31.71 6.00 18.23
CA SER A 470 -32.18 7.29 18.74
C SER A 470 -31.60 7.57 20.13
N ILE A 471 -31.55 8.86 20.50
CA ILE A 471 -31.16 9.30 21.85
C ILE A 471 -32.05 8.63 22.91
N ASP A 472 -33.36 8.55 22.67
CA ASP A 472 -34.32 7.94 23.59
C ASP A 472 -34.02 6.45 23.83
N LEU A 473 -33.65 5.72 22.78
CA LEU A 473 -33.33 4.30 22.90
C LEU A 473 -32.00 4.07 23.64
N VAL A 474 -30.97 4.87 23.34
CA VAL A 474 -29.70 4.83 24.08
C VAL A 474 -29.93 5.16 25.55
N THR A 475 -30.77 6.14 25.86
CA THR A 475 -31.12 6.51 27.24
C THR A 475 -31.87 5.39 27.96
N LEU A 476 -32.82 4.74 27.30
CA LEU A 476 -33.53 3.59 27.84
C LEU A 476 -32.56 2.43 28.15
N LEU A 477 -31.66 2.11 27.21
CA LEU A 477 -30.66 1.06 27.40
C LEU A 477 -29.73 1.40 28.57
N TRP A 478 -29.27 2.64 28.68
CA TRP A 478 -28.47 3.10 29.81
C TRP A 478 -29.18 2.87 31.15
N LEU A 479 -30.44 3.28 31.27
CA LEU A 479 -31.24 3.04 32.48
C LEU A 479 -31.40 1.54 32.78
N LEU A 480 -31.56 0.69 31.75
CA LEU A 480 -31.60 -0.75 31.95
C LEU A 480 -30.29 -1.28 32.53
N TYR A 481 -29.14 -0.88 31.98
CA TYR A 481 -27.83 -1.33 32.50
C TYR A 481 -27.60 -0.88 33.94
N GLU A 482 -27.92 0.38 34.28
CA GLU A 482 -27.77 0.91 35.64
C GLU A 482 -28.64 0.14 36.65
N HIS A 483 -29.80 -0.34 36.22
CA HIS A 483 -30.72 -1.13 37.04
C HIS A 483 -30.59 -2.66 36.84
N ARG A 484 -29.46 -3.14 36.30
CA ARG A 484 -29.17 -4.58 36.09
C ARG A 484 -30.23 -5.30 35.24
N GLY A 485 -30.83 -4.58 34.31
CA GLY A 485 -31.71 -5.11 33.29
C GLY A 485 -30.93 -5.92 32.27
N VAL A 486 -31.52 -7.03 31.81
CA VAL A 486 -30.93 -7.91 30.81
C VAL A 486 -31.29 -7.40 29.42
N VAL A 487 -30.27 -7.23 28.58
CA VAL A 487 -30.43 -6.76 27.19
C VAL A 487 -29.85 -7.79 26.23
N LEU A 488 -30.68 -8.23 25.28
CA LEU A 488 -30.28 -9.14 24.22
C LEU A 488 -30.31 -8.40 22.87
N PHE A 489 -29.18 -8.37 22.17
CA PHE A 489 -29.10 -7.89 20.79
C PHE A 489 -29.29 -9.05 19.82
N ALA A 490 -30.40 -9.06 19.08
CA ALA A 490 -30.75 -10.14 18.15
C ALA A 490 -30.74 -9.67 16.69
N GLY A 491 -30.33 -10.55 15.78
CA GLY A 491 -30.32 -10.29 14.34
C GLY A 491 -29.36 -11.21 13.56
N PRO A 492 -29.39 -11.17 12.22
CA PRO A 492 -28.52 -11.98 11.37
C PRO A 492 -27.02 -11.77 11.63
N THR A 493 -26.19 -12.69 11.17
CA THR A 493 -24.73 -12.54 11.20
C THR A 493 -24.30 -11.32 10.39
N GLY A 494 -23.36 -10.52 10.93
CA GLY A 494 -22.84 -9.33 10.24
C GLY A 494 -23.68 -8.05 10.35
N VAL A 495 -24.85 -8.07 11.00
CA VAL A 495 -25.72 -6.87 11.14
C VAL A 495 -25.23 -5.84 12.18
N GLY A 496 -24.13 -6.11 12.89
CA GLY A 496 -23.56 -5.20 13.88
C GLY A 496 -23.93 -5.47 15.35
N LYS A 497 -24.40 -6.68 15.70
CA LYS A 497 -24.76 -7.05 17.09
C LYS A 497 -23.64 -6.79 18.09
N THR A 498 -22.46 -7.36 17.85
CA THR A 498 -21.28 -7.18 18.73
C THR A 498 -20.82 -5.72 18.76
N THR A 499 -21.04 -4.97 17.68
CA THR A 499 -20.75 -3.52 17.62
C THR A 499 -21.67 -2.74 18.55
N LEU A 500 -22.97 -3.04 18.56
CA LEU A 500 -23.91 -2.45 19.52
C LEU A 500 -23.53 -2.82 20.96
N LEU A 501 -23.24 -4.10 21.22
CA LEU A 501 -22.82 -4.57 22.54
C LEU A 501 -21.58 -3.81 23.05
N ASN A 502 -20.53 -3.72 22.23
CA ASN A 502 -19.31 -3.00 22.58
C ASN A 502 -19.56 -1.50 22.80
N ALA A 503 -20.45 -0.89 22.04
CA ALA A 503 -20.78 0.52 22.20
C ALA A 503 -21.43 0.83 23.55
N HIS A 504 -22.17 -0.12 24.12
CA HIS A 504 -22.86 0.06 25.39
C HIS A 504 -22.04 -0.44 26.59
N ALA A 505 -20.93 -1.15 26.39
CA ALA A 505 -20.04 -1.59 27.46
C ALA A 505 -19.60 -0.44 28.42
N PRO A 506 -19.32 0.79 27.95
CA PRO A 506 -19.00 1.92 28.83
C PRO A 506 -20.14 2.35 29.79
N PHE A 507 -21.39 1.92 29.58
CA PHE A 507 -22.49 2.23 30.51
C PHE A 507 -22.48 1.35 31.76
N ILE A 508 -21.71 0.26 31.78
CA ILE A 508 -21.52 -0.53 32.98
C ILE A 508 -20.77 0.34 34.01
N PRO A 509 -21.20 0.42 35.28
CA PRO A 509 -20.50 1.20 36.30
C PRO A 509 -19.02 0.84 36.37
N PHE A 510 -18.14 1.84 36.42
CA PHE A 510 -16.69 1.62 36.32
C PHE A 510 -16.12 0.77 37.48
N ASP A 511 -16.77 0.79 38.64
CA ASP A 511 -16.45 0.03 39.84
C ASP A 511 -17.08 -1.38 39.87
N ALA A 512 -17.95 -1.70 38.91
CA ALA A 512 -18.47 -3.06 38.72
C ALA A 512 -17.39 -3.98 38.15
N ARG A 513 -17.55 -5.29 38.30
CA ARG A 513 -16.68 -6.31 37.72
C ARG A 513 -17.34 -7.03 36.54
N PRO A 514 -17.21 -6.51 35.30
CA PRO A 514 -17.75 -7.17 34.13
C PRO A 514 -16.90 -8.39 33.74
N VAL A 515 -17.56 -9.49 33.37
CA VAL A 515 -16.91 -10.68 32.81
C VAL A 515 -17.46 -10.91 31.41
N SER A 516 -16.60 -10.84 30.39
CA SER A 516 -16.97 -11.21 29.02
C SER A 516 -16.66 -12.68 28.74
N VAL A 517 -17.56 -13.33 28.02
CA VAL A 517 -17.42 -14.70 27.54
C VAL A 517 -17.56 -14.64 26.03
N ASP A 518 -16.50 -15.00 25.31
CA ASP A 518 -16.36 -14.84 23.87
C ASP A 518 -16.10 -16.20 23.19
N GLU A 519 -16.73 -16.46 22.05
CA GLU A 519 -16.47 -17.67 21.26
C GLU A 519 -15.23 -17.48 20.38
N GLY A 520 -14.23 -18.35 20.57
CA GLY A 520 -12.99 -18.48 19.79
C GLY A 520 -11.96 -17.39 20.09
N SER A 521 -12.37 -16.12 20.04
CA SER A 521 -11.53 -14.99 20.46
C SER A 521 -12.32 -13.83 20.98
N ARG A 522 -11.64 -13.00 21.76
CA ARG A 522 -12.14 -11.78 22.34
C ARG A 522 -12.72 -10.85 21.27
N GLU A 523 -14.03 -10.66 21.29
CA GLU A 523 -14.71 -9.61 20.54
C GLU A 523 -15.18 -8.47 21.44
N VAL A 524 -15.47 -8.78 22.70
CA VAL A 524 -15.93 -7.82 23.69
C VAL A 524 -14.77 -7.03 24.26
N ARG A 525 -14.86 -5.70 24.17
CA ARG A 525 -13.96 -4.74 24.77
C ARG A 525 -14.56 -4.21 26.06
N LEU A 526 -13.88 -4.50 27.17
CA LEU A 526 -14.21 -3.98 28.49
C LEU A 526 -13.29 -2.79 28.80
N PRO A 527 -13.82 -1.58 28.99
CA PRO A 527 -13.02 -0.42 29.40
C PRO A 527 -12.65 -0.45 30.91
N HIS A 528 -13.22 -1.37 31.67
CA HIS A 528 -13.10 -1.48 33.13
C HIS A 528 -11.78 -2.11 33.56
N GLU A 529 -11.12 -1.53 34.57
CA GLU A 529 -9.89 -2.08 35.17
C GLU A 529 -10.13 -3.45 35.85
N THR A 530 -11.33 -3.66 36.37
CA THR A 530 -11.80 -4.89 37.01
C THR A 530 -12.26 -5.96 36.00
N GLY A 531 -12.34 -5.62 34.71
CA GLY A 531 -12.91 -6.47 33.68
C GLY A 531 -12.10 -7.75 33.42
N VAL A 532 -12.79 -8.87 33.23
CA VAL A 532 -12.18 -10.14 32.83
C VAL A 532 -12.76 -10.58 31.50
N SER A 533 -11.91 -10.98 30.55
CA SER A 533 -12.36 -11.55 29.28
C SER A 533 -11.95 -13.01 29.19
N LEU A 534 -12.91 -13.87 28.91
CA LEU A 534 -12.74 -15.31 28.74
C LEU A 534 -13.05 -15.68 27.30
N THR A 535 -12.24 -16.55 26.70
CA THR A 535 -12.48 -17.06 25.33
C THR A 535 -12.58 -18.57 25.33
N THR A 536 -13.47 -19.13 24.52
CA THR A 536 -13.49 -20.59 24.29
C THR A 536 -12.18 -21.05 23.66
N ARG A 537 -11.87 -22.33 23.82
CA ARG A 537 -10.68 -22.94 23.23
C ARG A 537 -11.05 -24.24 22.57
N ASP A 538 -10.92 -24.29 21.24
CA ASP A 538 -11.05 -25.54 20.49
C ASP A 538 -9.73 -26.33 20.58
N HIS A 539 -9.82 -27.65 20.74
CA HIS A 539 -8.66 -28.53 20.78
C HIS A 539 -9.07 -29.96 20.37
N GLU A 540 -8.17 -30.68 19.68
CA GLU A 540 -8.44 -32.05 19.23
C GLU A 540 -8.65 -33.04 20.40
N ASP A 541 -7.85 -32.87 21.45
CA ASP A 541 -8.09 -33.49 22.76
C ASP A 541 -9.30 -32.86 23.46
N ALA A 542 -10.39 -33.61 23.61
CA ALA A 542 -11.62 -33.19 24.26
C ALA A 542 -11.45 -32.76 25.72
N TYR A 543 -10.40 -33.20 26.42
CA TYR A 543 -10.10 -32.72 27.78
C TYR A 543 -9.48 -31.33 27.80
N LYS A 544 -9.04 -30.85 26.64
CA LYS A 544 -8.41 -29.55 26.44
C LYS A 544 -9.33 -28.58 25.72
N SER A 545 -10.45 -29.03 25.15
CA SER A 545 -11.47 -28.14 24.62
C SER A 545 -12.24 -27.49 25.78
N VAL A 546 -12.53 -26.20 25.65
CA VAL A 546 -13.40 -25.47 26.59
C VAL A 546 -14.48 -24.79 25.76
N GLY A 547 -15.71 -25.27 25.91
CA GLY A 547 -16.87 -24.77 25.17
C GLY A 547 -17.52 -23.54 25.81
N MET A 548 -18.48 -22.94 25.10
CA MET A 548 -19.16 -21.71 25.56
C MET A 548 -19.91 -21.92 26.88
N ALA A 549 -20.72 -22.98 26.99
CA ALA A 549 -21.50 -23.29 28.18
C ALA A 549 -20.61 -23.58 29.42
N GLU A 550 -19.48 -24.27 29.21
CA GLU A 550 -18.50 -24.52 30.26
C GLU A 550 -17.86 -23.22 30.74
N LEU A 551 -17.45 -22.34 29.82
CA LEU A 551 -16.85 -21.05 30.14
C LEU A 551 -17.82 -20.12 30.87
N MET A 552 -19.10 -20.12 30.48
CA MET A 552 -20.16 -19.40 31.19
C MET A 552 -20.35 -19.93 32.61
N THR A 553 -20.30 -21.25 32.79
CA THR A 553 -20.37 -21.87 34.12
C THR A 553 -19.15 -21.47 34.97
N GLU A 554 -17.95 -21.45 34.38
CA GLU A 554 -16.73 -21.02 35.06
C GLU A 554 -16.76 -19.52 35.43
N ALA A 555 -17.38 -18.68 34.59
CA ALA A 555 -17.54 -17.25 34.84
C ALA A 555 -18.28 -16.98 36.17
N ASN A 556 -19.24 -17.83 36.56
CA ASN A 556 -19.95 -17.71 37.84
C ASN A 556 -18.98 -17.72 39.06
N TYR A 557 -17.89 -18.49 39.01
CA TYR A 557 -16.90 -18.52 40.10
C TYR A 557 -16.08 -17.25 40.20
N LEU A 558 -16.10 -16.41 39.16
CA LEU A 558 -15.43 -15.13 39.17
C LEU A 558 -16.24 -14.07 39.93
N ASN A 559 -17.50 -14.34 40.33
CA ASN A 559 -18.38 -13.35 40.98
C ASN A 559 -18.53 -12.07 40.14
N PRO A 560 -19.07 -12.18 38.91
CA PRO A 560 -19.33 -11.03 38.05
C PRO A 560 -20.44 -10.14 38.62
N ASP A 561 -20.29 -8.82 38.46
CA ASP A 561 -21.43 -7.89 38.65
C ASP A 561 -22.29 -7.79 37.38
N VAL A 562 -21.65 -8.01 36.22
CA VAL A 562 -22.28 -8.02 34.89
C VAL A 562 -21.61 -9.10 34.05
N GLU A 563 -22.40 -10.00 33.49
CA GLU A 563 -21.95 -10.96 32.48
C GLU A 563 -22.22 -10.43 31.08
N ILE A 564 -21.22 -10.47 30.21
CA ILE A 564 -21.33 -10.09 28.81
C ILE A 564 -21.05 -11.31 27.94
N ILE A 565 -22.10 -11.89 27.41
CA ILE A 565 -22.03 -13.09 26.58
C ILE A 565 -22.04 -12.64 25.11
N ALA A 566 -20.94 -12.85 24.40
CA ALA A 566 -20.77 -12.33 23.04
C ALA A 566 -21.78 -12.94 22.06
N GLU A 567 -22.03 -14.24 22.17
CA GLU A 567 -22.97 -14.97 21.32
C GLU A 567 -23.59 -16.15 22.07
N ILE A 568 -24.87 -16.41 21.80
CA ILE A 568 -25.60 -17.59 22.27
C ILE A 568 -26.17 -18.28 21.03
N ASN A 569 -25.50 -19.34 20.58
CA ASN A 569 -25.81 -20.01 19.32
C ASN A 569 -26.00 -21.53 19.43
N THR A 570 -25.83 -22.11 20.63
CA THR A 570 -26.07 -23.53 20.89
C THR A 570 -27.18 -23.76 21.92
N PRO A 571 -27.85 -24.93 21.90
CA PRO A 571 -28.79 -25.30 22.95
C PRO A 571 -28.19 -25.25 24.35
N GLU A 572 -26.95 -25.71 24.51
CA GLU A 572 -26.27 -25.78 25.81
C GLU A 572 -25.94 -24.38 26.34
N SER A 573 -25.43 -23.48 25.50
CA SER A 573 -25.16 -22.09 25.91
C SER A 573 -26.45 -21.34 26.23
N PHE A 574 -27.55 -21.63 25.52
CA PHE A 574 -28.86 -21.08 25.84
C PHE A 574 -29.40 -21.60 27.19
N GLU A 575 -29.23 -22.88 27.49
CA GLU A 575 -29.60 -23.46 28.78
C GLU A 575 -28.83 -22.80 29.91
N THR A 576 -27.51 -22.68 29.81
CA THR A 576 -26.69 -22.00 30.82
C THR A 576 -27.07 -20.52 30.98
N PHE A 577 -27.35 -19.81 29.88
CA PHE A 577 -27.86 -18.44 29.95
C PHE A 577 -29.19 -18.35 30.71
N ALA A 578 -30.12 -19.26 30.43
CA ALA A 578 -31.41 -19.30 31.12
C ALA A 578 -31.25 -19.60 32.63
N GLU A 579 -30.28 -20.43 33.00
CA GLU A 579 -29.92 -20.68 34.40
C GLU A 579 -29.39 -19.42 35.08
N SER A 580 -28.45 -18.68 34.45
CA SER A 580 -27.93 -17.41 34.98
C SER A 580 -29.06 -16.39 35.22
N LEU A 581 -30.03 -16.29 34.31
CA LEU A 581 -31.20 -15.41 34.50
C LEU A 581 -32.05 -15.79 35.72
N ASN A 582 -32.11 -17.07 36.05
CA ASN A 582 -32.91 -17.57 37.16
C ASN A 582 -32.20 -17.37 38.51
N THR A 583 -30.87 -17.35 38.53
CA THR A 583 -30.07 -17.13 39.73
C THR A 583 -29.86 -15.65 40.06
N GLY A 584 -30.16 -14.75 39.11
CA GLY A 584 -29.80 -13.33 39.20
C GLY A 584 -28.29 -13.14 39.06
#